data_AF-A0A4U6XLG4-F1
#
_entry.id   AF-A0A4U6XLG4-F1
#
_cell.length_a   1.000
_cell.length_b   1.000
_cell.length_c   1.000
_cell.angle_alpha   90.00
_cell.angle_beta   90.00
_cell.angle_gamma   90.00
#
_symmetry.space_group_name_H-M   'P 1'
#
loop_
_entity.id
_entity.type
_entity.pdbx_description
1 polymer ?
#
loop_
_entity_poly.entity_id
_entity_poly.type
_entity_poly.pdbx_seq_one_letter_code
_entity_poly.pdbx_strand_id
1 'polypeptide(L)' 'MKVSLALLTTLCASLAAAAVVITPVRPNQIVPPDQKVSGDCFFGVVTPQGCAPLRS' A
#
# COMPACT_ATOMS: atom_id res chain seq x y z
N MET A 1 -14.78 -13.79 -27.59
CA MET A 1 -13.58 -12.94 -27.46
C MET A 1 -12.36 -13.84 -27.52
N LYS A 2 -11.44 -13.65 -28.48
CA LYS A 2 -10.20 -14.45 -28.58
C LYS A 2 -9.06 -13.60 -28.03
N VAL A 3 -8.75 -13.76 -26.74
CA VAL A 3 -7.60 -13.10 -26.13
C VAL A 3 -6.35 -13.84 -26.61
N SER A 4 -5.51 -13.14 -27.36
CA SER A 4 -4.29 -13.72 -27.91
C SER A 4 -3.32 -14.06 -26.77
N LEU A 5 -2.63 -15.19 -26.85
CA LEU A 5 -1.70 -15.65 -25.81
C LEU A 5 -0.59 -14.61 -25.54
N ALA A 6 -0.16 -13.89 -26.60
CA ALA A 6 0.79 -12.79 -26.49
C ALA A 6 0.29 -11.62 -25.63
N LEU A 7 -1.02 -11.36 -25.60
CA LEU A 7 -1.60 -10.29 -24.79
C LEU A 7 -1.64 -10.68 -23.31
N LEU A 8 -1.91 -11.95 -23.00
CA LEU A 8 -1.87 -12.48 -21.63
C LEU A 8 -0.45 -12.45 -21.07
N THR A 9 0.55 -12.86 -21.85
CA THR A 9 1.94 -12.88 -21.36
C THR A 9 2.52 -11.49 -21.17
N THR A 10 2.19 -10.53 -22.04
CA THR A 10 2.60 -9.12 -21.89
C THR A 10 1.95 -8.44 -20.69
N LEU A 11 0.68 -8.74 -20.41
CA LEU A 11 0.00 -8.22 -19.21
C LEU A 11 0.59 -8.81 -17.91
N CYS A 12 0.88 -10.10 -17.87
CA CYS A 12 1.51 -10.70 -16.70
C CYS A 12 2.92 -10.14 -16.46
N ALA A 13 3.70 -9.94 -17.54
CA ALA A 13 5.03 -9.35 -17.43
C ALA A 13 4.98 -7.90 -16.93
N SER A 14 3.99 -7.10 -17.34
CA SER A 14 3.84 -5.72 -16.86
C SER A 14 3.40 -5.64 -15.40
N LEU A 15 2.54 -6.54 -14.93
CA LEU A 15 2.17 -6.63 -13.50
C LEU A 15 3.35 -7.10 -12.65
N ALA A 16 4.15 -8.06 -13.13
CA ALA A 16 5.33 -8.55 -12.40
C ALA A 16 6.44 -7.49 -12.34
N ALA A 17 6.58 -6.65 -13.38
CA ALA A 17 7.53 -5.54 -13.41
C ALA A 17 7.01 -4.28 -12.71
N ALA A 18 5.72 -4.20 -12.41
CA ALA A 18 5.14 -3.08 -11.67
C ALA A 18 5.66 -3.12 -10.23
N ALA A 19 6.58 -2.22 -9.92
CA ALA A 19 6.94 -1.95 -8.54
C ALA A 19 5.70 -1.38 -7.83
N VAL A 20 5.32 -2.00 -6.70
CA VAL A 20 4.32 -1.41 -5.81
C VAL A 20 4.94 -0.14 -5.23
N VAL A 21 4.46 1.02 -5.69
CA VAL A 21 4.85 2.31 -5.11
C VAL A 21 4.21 2.40 -3.74
N ILE A 22 4.99 2.06 -2.72
CA ILE A 22 4.58 2.27 -1.33
C ILE A 22 4.85 3.74 -1.02
N THR A 23 3.80 4.56 -0.98
CA THR A 23 3.92 5.94 -0.49
C THR A 23 4.22 5.91 1.01
N PRO A 24 5.38 6.44 1.44
CA PRO A 24 5.74 6.42 2.85
C PRO A 24 4.85 7.38 3.63
N VAL A 25 4.41 6.96 4.83
CA VAL A 25 3.72 7.83 5.77
C VAL A 25 4.71 8.80 6.37
N ARG A 26 4.40 10.10 6.33
CA ARG A 26 5.15 11.15 7.03
C ARG A 26 4.58 11.39 8.42
N PRO A 27 5.36 11.91 9.38
CA PRO A 27 4.90 12.11 10.76
C PRO A 27 3.62 12.95 10.89
N ASN A 28 3.42 13.93 10.01
CA ASN A 28 2.23 14.79 9.98
C ASN A 28 0.97 14.11 9.39
N GLN A 29 1.08 12.88 8.92
CA GLN A 29 -0.03 12.08 8.38
C GLN A 29 -0.50 11.00 9.37
N ILE A 30 0.12 10.93 10.55
CA ILE A 30 -0.21 9.97 11.59
C ILE A 30 -1.34 10.55 12.44
N VAL A 31 -2.34 9.73 12.73
CA VAL A 31 -3.40 10.10 13.67
C VAL A 31 -2.80 10.39 15.05
N PRO A 32 -3.14 11.53 15.69
CA PRO A 32 -2.64 11.88 17.01
C PRO A 32 -2.86 10.77 18.05
N PRO A 33 -1.95 10.60 19.03
CA PRO A 33 -2.00 9.50 19.98
C PRO A 33 -3.27 9.51 20.87
N ASP A 34 -3.83 10.68 21.15
CA ASP A 34 -5.09 10.89 21.87
C ASP A 34 -6.33 10.39 21.12
N GLN A 35 -6.21 10.14 19.81
CA GLN A 35 -7.29 9.68 18.93
C GLN A 35 -7.08 8.24 18.45
N LYS A 36 -6.02 7.56 18.90
CA LYS A 36 -5.76 6.15 18.55
C LYS A 36 -6.61 5.23 19.41
N VAL A 37 -7.24 4.22 18.80
CA VAL A 37 -7.85 3.12 19.54
C VAL A 37 -6.77 2.06 19.79
N SER A 38 -6.72 1.53 21.02
CA SER A 38 -5.75 0.50 21.40
C SER A 38 -5.98 -0.76 20.56
N GLY A 39 -4.93 -1.23 19.86
CA GLY A 39 -5.00 -2.37 18.95
C GLY A 39 -4.96 -1.99 17.45
N ASP A 40 -5.01 -0.70 17.11
CA ASP A 40 -4.90 -0.27 15.73
C ASP A 40 -3.49 -0.49 15.17
N CYS A 41 -3.42 -1.20 14.03
CA CYS A 41 -2.23 -1.36 13.19
C CYS A 41 -0.97 -1.91 13.88
N PHE A 42 -0.98 -3.20 14.27
CA PHE A 42 0.12 -3.89 14.99
C PHE A 42 1.53 -3.72 14.40
N PHE A 43 1.67 -3.67 13.08
CA PHE A 43 2.97 -3.52 12.39
C PHE A 43 3.17 -2.14 11.74
N GLY A 44 2.44 -1.10 12.17
CA GLY A 44 2.48 0.19 11.50
C GLY A 44 1.94 1.37 12.30
N VAL A 45 1.56 2.41 11.56
CA VAL A 45 0.97 3.63 12.10
C VAL A 45 -0.42 3.82 11.53
N VAL A 46 -1.31 4.36 12.36
CA VAL A 46 -2.66 4.74 11.97
C VAL A 46 -2.59 6.05 11.21
N THR A 47 -3.20 6.08 10.03
CA THR A 47 -3.45 7.28 9.24
C THR A 47 -4.95 7.41 8.99
N PRO A 48 -5.45 8.59 8.59
CA PRO A 48 -6.85 8.73 8.17
C PRO A 48 -7.26 7.83 6.98
N GLN A 49 -6.29 7.26 6.26
CA GLN A 49 -6.52 6.34 5.13
C GLN A 49 -6.43 4.86 5.55
N GLY A 50 -6.15 4.58 6.83
CA GLY A 50 -5.96 3.24 7.38
C GLY A 50 -4.55 2.98 7.90
N CYS A 51 -4.18 1.69 8.00
CA CYS A 51 -2.88 1.24 8.48
C CYS A 51 -1.81 1.29 7.40
N ALA A 52 -0.65 1.86 7.72
CA ALA A 52 0.49 1.85 6.83
C ALA A 52 1.82 1.76 7.60
N PRO A 53 2.89 1.21 7.00
CA PRO A 53 4.20 1.17 7.65
C PRO A 53 4.80 2.58 7.70
N LEU A 54 5.38 2.94 8.84
CA LEU A 54 6.22 4.13 8.94
C LEU A 54 7.59 3.79 8.33
N ARG A 55 7.98 4.51 7.27
CA ARG A 55 9.29 4.38 6.63
C ARG A 55 10.13 5.59 7.04
N SER A 56 11.31 5.35 7.59
CA SER A 56 12.31 6.36 7.96
C SER A 56 13.01 6.93 6.73
#